data_AF-A0A3M1MTW7-F1
#
_entry.id   AF-A0A3M1MTW7-F1
#
_cell.length_a   1.000
_cell.length_b   1.000
_cell.length_c   1.000
_cell.angle_alpha   90.00
_cell.angle_beta   90.00
_cell.angle_gamma   90.00
#
_symmetry.space_group_name_H-M   'P 1'
#
loop_
_entity.id
_entity.type
_entity.pdbx_description
1 polymer ?
#
loop_
_entity_poly.entity_id
_entity_poly.type
_entity_poly.pdbx_seq_one_letter_code
_entity_poly.pdbx_strand_id
1 'polypeptide(L)'
;MRSYRVLLLRKFPENPTLGFYRHPKLPSSLLGRTLVRFLHVTSPADVVAFYYQTGFLRSYEVLFTDTHVYDKEAYFPLEDIRGVQRQGRSLILQVNQVGRALPHRMKLGSELAAELMERVFDLIVHAPKEDMIERVMERRANLNLASVQWLELRDEVLRTIDLLHEKYQEGKLSLLEYEMLREDLLRRLG
;
A
#
# COMPACT_ATOMS: atom_id res chain seq x y z
N MET A 1 -4.54 -11.95 12.19
CA MET A 1 -5.30 -11.18 11.18
C MET A 1 -4.55 -11.18 9.88
N ARG A 2 -5.20 -11.62 8.80
CA ARG A 2 -4.58 -11.76 7.47
C ARG A 2 -4.39 -10.42 6.76
N SER A 3 -3.23 -10.23 6.13
CA SER A 3 -2.96 -9.06 5.28
C SER A 3 -3.40 -9.29 3.83
N TYR A 4 -4.20 -8.37 3.30
CA TYR A 4 -4.72 -8.29 1.93
C TYR A 4 -4.02 -7.18 1.12
N ARG A 5 -2.96 -6.57 1.66
CA ARG A 5 -2.27 -5.43 1.02
C ARG A 5 -1.93 -5.69 -0.44
N VAL A 6 -1.34 -6.84 -0.76
CA VAL A 6 -0.89 -7.15 -2.12
C VAL A 6 -2.07 -7.37 -3.06
N LEU A 7 -3.14 -8.01 -2.58
CA LEU A 7 -4.35 -8.21 -3.35
C LEU A 7 -4.97 -6.86 -3.69
N LEU A 8 -5.14 -5.99 -2.69
CA LEU A 8 -5.68 -4.64 -2.88
C LEU A 8 -4.79 -3.83 -3.82
N LEU A 9 -3.47 -3.79 -3.60
CA LEU A 9 -2.51 -3.07 -4.46
C LEU A 9 -2.49 -3.55 -5.91
N ARG A 10 -2.90 -4.80 -6.20
CA ARG A 10 -2.93 -5.34 -7.57
C ARG A 10 -4.30 -5.23 -8.21
N LYS A 11 -5.35 -5.47 -7.45
CA LYS A 11 -6.71 -5.72 -7.97
C LYS A 11 -7.71 -4.63 -7.65
N PHE A 12 -7.43 -3.78 -6.65
CA PHE A 12 -8.28 -2.63 -6.41
C PHE A 12 -8.22 -1.67 -7.62
N PRO A 13 -9.37 -1.20 -8.14
CA PRO A 13 -9.41 -0.32 -9.29
C PRO A 13 -8.64 0.98 -9.05
N GLU A 14 -8.09 1.55 -10.12
CA GLU A 14 -7.49 2.87 -10.11
C GLU A 14 -8.25 3.73 -11.12
N ASN A 15 -9.29 4.42 -10.66
CA ASN A 15 -10.16 5.24 -11.50
C ASN A 15 -10.72 6.42 -10.70
N PRO A 16 -10.04 7.58 -10.71
CA PRO A 16 -10.47 8.76 -9.99
C PRO A 16 -11.86 9.28 -10.40
N THR A 17 -12.27 9.09 -11.65
CA THR A 17 -13.59 9.51 -12.16
C THR A 17 -14.73 8.75 -11.48
N LEU A 18 -14.49 7.49 -11.12
CA LEU A 18 -15.42 6.66 -10.36
C LEU A 18 -15.12 6.68 -8.84
N GLY A 19 -14.18 7.51 -8.40
CA GLY A 19 -13.85 7.65 -6.98
C GLY A 19 -12.90 6.59 -6.42
N PHE A 20 -12.25 5.77 -7.26
CA PHE A 20 -11.32 4.72 -6.81
C PHE A 20 -9.87 5.21 -6.81
N TYR A 21 -9.24 5.16 -5.64
CA TYR A 21 -7.86 5.52 -5.41
C TYR A 21 -7.12 4.38 -4.72
N ARG A 22 -5.83 4.23 -5.04
CA ARG A 22 -4.99 3.16 -4.51
C ARG A 22 -3.58 3.68 -4.32
N HIS A 23 -2.91 3.21 -3.27
CA HIS A 23 -1.50 3.54 -3.05
C HIS A 23 -0.64 3.13 -4.27
N PRO A 24 0.32 3.97 -4.70
CA PRO A 24 0.79 5.21 -4.06
C PRO A 24 -0.02 6.48 -4.42
N LYS A 25 -1.00 6.38 -5.32
CA LYS A 25 -1.76 7.53 -5.84
C LYS A 25 -3.00 7.84 -4.99
N LEU A 26 -2.81 7.90 -3.67
CA LEU A 26 -3.88 8.32 -2.76
C LEU A 26 -3.96 9.84 -2.70
N PRO A 27 -5.17 10.44 -2.73
CA PRO A 27 -5.32 11.89 -2.66
C PRO A 27 -5.15 12.39 -1.22
N SER A 28 -3.93 12.78 -0.84
CA SER A 28 -3.55 13.11 0.56
C SER A 28 -4.50 14.10 1.26
N SER A 29 -4.89 15.19 0.59
CA SER A 29 -5.79 16.20 1.17
C SER A 29 -7.22 15.70 1.36
N LEU A 30 -7.68 14.81 0.48
CA LEU A 30 -9.01 14.21 0.60
C LEU A 30 -8.99 13.14 1.70
N LEU A 31 -7.98 12.27 1.68
CA LEU A 31 -7.77 11.24 2.68
C LEU A 31 -7.67 11.82 4.09
N GLY A 32 -6.86 12.87 4.28
CA GLY A 32 -6.71 13.53 5.58
C GLY A 32 -8.05 14.06 6.14
N ARG A 33 -8.90 14.65 5.29
CA ARG A 33 -10.25 15.10 5.71
C ARG A 33 -11.17 13.93 6.05
N THR A 34 -11.07 12.84 5.31
CA THR A 34 -11.88 11.65 5.53
C THR A 34 -11.48 10.92 6.83
N LEU A 35 -10.19 10.82 7.12
CA LEU A 35 -9.68 10.11 8.31
C LEU A 35 -10.18 10.66 9.64
N VAL A 36 -10.54 11.95 9.70
CA VAL A 36 -11.21 12.56 10.87
C VAL A 36 -12.51 11.82 11.23
N ARG A 37 -13.16 11.17 10.26
CA ARG A 37 -14.40 10.40 10.46
C ARG A 37 -14.16 8.93 10.80
N PHE A 38 -12.92 8.44 10.66
CA PHE A 38 -12.53 7.05 10.85
C PHE A 38 -11.50 6.93 11.98
N LEU A 39 -11.98 7.09 13.21
CA LEU A 39 -11.14 7.15 14.42
C LEU A 39 -10.28 5.89 14.67
N HIS A 40 -10.61 4.78 14.00
CA HIS A 40 -9.88 3.51 14.10
C HIS A 40 -8.71 3.37 13.11
N VAL A 41 -8.47 4.36 12.26
CA VAL A 41 -7.30 4.40 11.38
C VAL A 41 -6.29 5.38 11.97
N THR A 42 -5.21 4.85 12.54
CA THR A 42 -4.22 5.64 13.30
C THR A 42 -3.25 6.42 12.42
N SER A 43 -3.00 5.96 11.19
CA SER A 43 -2.12 6.63 10.25
C SER A 43 -2.68 6.63 8.82
N PRO A 44 -2.58 7.74 8.07
CA PRO A 44 -2.87 7.75 6.64
C PRO A 44 -2.02 6.74 5.84
N ALA A 45 -0.83 6.38 6.34
CA ALA A 45 0.06 5.43 5.69
C ALA A 45 -0.47 3.98 5.73
N ASP A 46 -1.40 3.68 6.62
CA ASP A 46 -2.02 2.36 6.75
C ASP A 46 -3.06 2.11 5.66
N VAL A 47 -3.54 3.18 5.02
CA VAL A 47 -4.55 3.11 3.95
C VAL A 47 -3.89 2.58 2.67
N VAL A 48 -4.43 1.47 2.18
CA VAL A 48 -3.98 0.79 0.97
C VAL A 48 -4.81 1.24 -0.23
N ALA A 49 -6.11 1.35 -0.03
CA ALA A 49 -7.07 1.72 -1.05
C ALA A 49 -8.21 2.55 -0.45
N PHE A 50 -8.82 3.37 -1.30
CA PHE A 50 -9.81 4.34 -0.89
C PHE A 50 -10.84 4.53 -1.99
N TYR A 51 -12.11 4.41 -1.62
CA TYR A 51 -13.23 4.80 -2.46
C TYR A 51 -13.88 6.05 -1.89
N TYR A 52 -14.11 7.04 -2.74
CA TYR A 52 -14.73 8.29 -2.37
C TYR A 52 -15.71 8.75 -3.43
N GLN A 53 -16.97 8.93 -3.03
CA GLN A 53 -18.00 9.52 -3.85
C GLN A 53 -18.46 10.83 -3.23
N THR A 54 -18.38 11.93 -3.98
CA THR A 54 -19.09 13.16 -3.64
C THR A 54 -20.56 13.01 -4.01
N GLY A 55 -21.45 13.18 -3.02
CA GLY A 55 -22.87 13.38 -3.25
C GLY A 55 -23.28 14.84 -3.01
N PHE A 56 -24.49 15.20 -3.42
CA PHE A 56 -25.02 16.56 -3.29
C PHE A 56 -25.12 17.05 -1.83
N LEU A 57 -25.41 16.16 -0.88
CA LEU A 57 -25.57 16.49 0.55
C LEU A 57 -24.52 15.83 1.46
N ARG A 58 -24.04 14.64 1.08
CA ARG A 58 -23.08 13.87 1.85
C ARG A 58 -22.16 13.13 0.90
N SER A 59 -20.88 13.10 1.25
CA SER A 59 -19.92 12.17 0.68
C SER A 59 -20.16 10.76 1.24
N TYR A 60 -19.77 9.76 0.46
CA TYR A 60 -19.72 8.37 0.89
C TYR A 60 -18.30 7.85 0.67
N GLU A 61 -17.74 7.25 1.72
CA GLU A 61 -16.33 6.91 1.80
C GLU A 61 -16.15 5.47 2.27
N VAL A 62 -15.24 4.75 1.62
CA VAL A 62 -14.83 3.41 2.05
C VAL A 62 -13.31 3.37 2.05
N LEU A 63 -12.72 3.04 3.19
CA LEU A 63 -11.28 2.89 3.34
C LEU A 63 -10.91 1.42 3.47
N PHE A 64 -9.78 1.07 2.90
CA PHE A 64 -9.19 -0.25 3.04
C PHE A 64 -7.80 -0.07 3.62
N THR A 65 -7.55 -0.68 4.78
CA THR A 65 -6.19 -0.97 5.23
C THR A 65 -5.77 -2.32 4.67
N ASP A 66 -4.65 -2.85 5.13
CA ASP A 66 -4.25 -4.19 4.75
C ASP A 66 -5.09 -5.28 5.40
N THR A 67 -5.80 -5.00 6.49
CA THR A 67 -6.50 -6.00 7.29
C THR A 67 -8.00 -5.73 7.42
N HIS A 68 -8.43 -4.49 7.22
CA HIS A 68 -9.81 -4.06 7.46
C HIS A 68 -10.39 -3.26 6.30
N VAL A 69 -11.71 -3.30 6.22
CA VAL A 69 -12.50 -2.30 5.51
C VAL A 69 -13.22 -1.42 6.53
N TYR A 70 -13.27 -0.13 6.24
CA TYR A 70 -13.98 0.87 7.01
C TYR A 70 -15.00 1.55 6.11
N ASP A 71 -16.25 1.47 6.53
CA ASP A 71 -17.39 2.24 6.04
C ASP A 71 -17.83 3.18 7.19
N LYS A 72 -18.59 4.23 6.86
CA LYS A 72 -19.09 5.20 7.83
C LYS A 72 -19.87 4.54 8.98
N GLU A 73 -20.57 3.45 8.69
CA GLU A 73 -21.46 2.77 9.65
C GLU A 73 -20.79 1.60 10.37
N ALA A 74 -19.70 1.05 9.82
CA ALA A 74 -19.07 -0.14 10.35
C ALA A 74 -17.60 -0.26 9.90
N TYR A 75 -16.81 -0.94 10.71
CA TYR A 75 -15.52 -1.46 10.29
C TYR A 75 -15.43 -2.93 10.67
N PHE A 76 -14.80 -3.73 9.82
CA PHE A 76 -14.62 -5.14 10.09
C PHE A 76 -13.38 -5.69 9.37
N PRO A 77 -12.79 -6.79 9.89
CA PRO A 77 -11.71 -7.48 9.23
C PRO A 77 -12.12 -7.94 7.82
N LEU A 78 -11.24 -7.77 6.85
CA LEU A 78 -11.44 -8.28 5.49
C LEU A 78 -11.58 -9.81 5.48
N GLU A 79 -10.92 -10.48 6.42
CA GLU A 79 -11.00 -11.93 6.60
C GLU A 79 -12.34 -12.42 7.16
N ASP A 80 -13.22 -11.52 7.63
CA ASP A 80 -14.56 -11.88 8.09
C ASP A 80 -15.62 -11.80 6.98
N ILE A 81 -15.26 -11.28 5.81
CA ILE A 81 -16.15 -11.24 4.66
C ILE A 81 -16.30 -12.66 4.09
N ARG A 82 -17.53 -13.12 3.97
CA ARG A 82 -17.90 -14.48 3.52
C ARG A 82 -18.60 -14.49 2.16
N GLY A 83 -19.15 -13.35 1.74
CA GLY A 83 -19.80 -13.21 0.46
C GLY A 83 -20.12 -11.76 0.14
N VAL A 84 -20.36 -11.50 -1.14
CA VAL A 84 -20.80 -10.20 -1.66
C VAL A 84 -21.92 -10.44 -2.68
N GLN A 85 -22.93 -9.60 -2.66
CA GLN A 85 -23.98 -9.57 -3.66
C GLN A 85 -24.30 -8.13 -4.06
N ARG A 86 -24.30 -7.84 -5.36
CA ARG A 86 -24.72 -6.53 -5.86
C ARG A 86 -26.23 -6.45 -6.11
N GLN A 87 -26.79 -5.30 -5.79
CA GLN A 87 -28.17 -4.89 -6.08
C GLN A 87 -28.17 -3.46 -6.64
N GLY A 88 -28.11 -3.32 -7.96
CA GLY A 88 -27.94 -2.03 -8.64
C GLY A 88 -26.64 -1.35 -8.19
N ARG A 89 -26.77 -0.17 -7.57
CA ARG A 89 -25.65 0.58 -6.97
C ARG A 89 -25.29 0.19 -5.53
N SER A 90 -25.94 -0.81 -4.96
CA SER A 90 -25.67 -1.29 -3.60
C SER A 90 -24.92 -2.61 -3.60
N LEU A 91 -24.08 -2.82 -2.60
CA LEU A 91 -23.50 -4.11 -2.26
C LEU A 91 -24.05 -4.59 -0.92
N ILE A 92 -24.30 -5.89 -0.81
CA ILE A 92 -24.62 -6.56 0.44
C ILE A 92 -23.46 -7.51 0.73
N LEU A 93 -22.69 -7.20 1.76
CA LEU A 93 -21.60 -8.03 2.25
C LEU A 93 -22.12 -8.95 3.34
N GLN A 94 -21.83 -10.24 3.25
CA GLN A 94 -22.07 -11.18 4.34
C GLN A 94 -20.82 -11.18 5.21
N VAL A 95 -20.90 -10.60 6.41
CA VAL A 95 -19.76 -10.46 7.32
C VAL A 95 -19.98 -11.36 8.52
N ASN A 96 -19.00 -12.20 8.83
CA ASN A 96 -19.03 -13.03 10.03
C ASN A 96 -18.67 -12.19 11.26
N GLN A 97 -19.65 -11.89 12.09
CA GLN A 97 -19.48 -11.16 13.35
C GLN A 97 -20.00 -12.01 14.50
N VAL A 98 -19.16 -12.26 15.51
CA VAL A 98 -19.51 -13.01 16.72
C VAL A 98 -20.16 -14.39 16.39
N GLY A 99 -19.62 -15.06 15.37
CA GLY A 99 -20.09 -16.39 14.94
C GLY A 99 -21.39 -16.40 14.12
N ARG A 100 -21.89 -15.23 13.69
CA ARG A 100 -23.06 -15.13 12.79
C ARG A 100 -22.71 -14.34 11.54
N ALA A 101 -23.23 -14.76 10.39
CA ALA A 101 -23.18 -13.97 9.17
C ALA A 101 -24.24 -12.86 9.24
N LEU A 102 -23.79 -11.61 9.31
CA LEU A 102 -24.64 -10.42 9.30
C LEU A 102 -24.48 -9.67 7.97
N PRO A 103 -25.60 -9.23 7.35
CA PRO A 103 -25.53 -8.46 6.13
C PRO A 103 -25.12 -7.01 6.44
N HIS A 104 -24.06 -6.53 5.79
CA HIS A 104 -23.66 -5.12 5.76
C HIS A 104 -23.99 -4.51 4.39
N ARG A 105 -24.74 -3.41 4.37
CA ARG A 105 -25.15 -2.77 3.12
C ARG A 105 -24.28 -1.55 2.82
N MET A 106 -23.67 -1.56 1.64
CA MET A 106 -22.91 -0.44 1.10
C MET A 106 -23.63 0.17 -0.09
N LYS A 107 -23.60 1.49 -0.24
CA LYS A 107 -24.28 2.20 -1.34
C LYS A 107 -23.29 3.07 -2.09
N LEU A 108 -22.96 2.65 -3.31
CA LEU A 108 -21.97 3.33 -4.14
C LEU A 108 -22.62 4.36 -5.07
N GLY A 109 -21.77 5.17 -5.72
CA GLY A 109 -22.18 6.30 -6.54
C GLY A 109 -22.86 5.90 -7.85
N SER A 110 -22.45 4.78 -8.43
CA SER A 110 -22.95 4.26 -9.70
C SER A 110 -22.97 2.74 -9.71
N GLU A 111 -23.69 2.15 -10.66
CA GLU A 111 -23.70 0.69 -10.85
C GLU A 111 -22.33 0.15 -11.27
N LEU A 112 -21.61 0.90 -12.11
CA LEU A 112 -20.25 0.54 -12.51
C LEU A 112 -19.28 0.54 -11.32
N ALA A 113 -19.41 1.52 -10.41
CA ALA A 113 -18.66 1.50 -9.17
C ALA A 113 -19.01 0.28 -8.31
N ALA A 114 -20.30 -0.06 -8.20
CA ALA A 114 -20.75 -1.24 -7.47
C ALA A 114 -20.18 -2.53 -8.08
N GLU A 115 -20.19 -2.66 -9.39
CA GLU A 115 -19.61 -3.82 -10.10
C GLU A 115 -18.09 -3.94 -9.84
N LEU A 116 -17.35 -2.85 -9.95
CA LEU A 116 -15.91 -2.86 -9.69
C LEU A 116 -15.59 -3.22 -8.24
N MET A 117 -16.35 -2.69 -7.30
CA MET A 117 -16.18 -2.97 -5.88
C MET A 117 -16.63 -4.40 -5.53
N GLU A 118 -17.68 -4.92 -6.16
CA GLU A 118 -18.10 -6.32 -6.05
C GLU A 118 -16.96 -7.26 -6.42
N ARG A 119 -16.29 -7.01 -7.56
CA ARG A 119 -15.12 -7.80 -7.99
C ARG A 119 -13.99 -7.77 -6.96
N VAL A 120 -13.75 -6.62 -6.31
CA VAL A 120 -12.75 -6.52 -5.23
C VAL A 120 -13.12 -7.41 -4.06
N PHE A 121 -14.36 -7.34 -3.58
CA PHE A 121 -14.82 -8.15 -2.46
C PHE A 121 -14.88 -9.64 -2.82
N ASP A 122 -15.28 -9.98 -4.03
CA ASP A 122 -15.28 -11.36 -4.53
C ASP A 122 -13.87 -11.95 -4.51
N LEU A 123 -12.86 -11.18 -4.95
CA LEU A 123 -11.46 -11.57 -4.85
C LEU A 123 -10.98 -11.73 -3.40
N ILE A 124 -11.48 -10.90 -2.47
CA ILE A 124 -11.16 -11.01 -1.04
C ILE A 124 -11.76 -12.30 -0.46
N VAL A 125 -13.02 -12.60 -0.78
CA VAL A 125 -13.73 -13.82 -0.36
C VAL A 125 -13.01 -15.08 -0.86
N HIS A 126 -12.56 -15.06 -2.11
CA HIS A 126 -11.90 -16.20 -2.76
C HIS A 126 -10.37 -16.20 -2.63
N ALA A 127 -9.77 -15.23 -1.92
CA ALA A 127 -8.32 -15.13 -1.82
C ALA A 127 -7.75 -16.41 -1.16
N PRO A 128 -6.86 -17.17 -1.83
CA PRO A 128 -6.36 -18.45 -1.33
C PRO A 128 -5.73 -18.25 0.04
N LYS A 129 -6.20 -18.99 1.05
CA LYS A 129 -5.97 -18.67 2.47
C LYS A 129 -4.52 -18.79 2.94
N GLU A 130 -3.60 -19.30 2.10
CA GLU A 130 -2.21 -19.60 2.49
C GLU A 130 -1.12 -18.98 1.57
N ASP A 131 -1.35 -18.72 0.27
CA ASP A 131 -0.22 -18.54 -0.69
C ASP A 131 0.28 -17.10 -1.01
N MET A 132 -0.39 -16.05 -0.51
CA MET A 132 -0.01 -14.67 -0.90
C MET A 132 0.98 -13.98 0.04
N ILE A 133 1.12 -14.46 1.28
CA ILE A 133 1.95 -13.82 2.31
C ILE A 133 3.41 -14.29 2.19
N GLU A 134 3.66 -15.58 2.01
CA GLU A 134 5.02 -16.12 1.88
C GLU A 134 5.76 -15.52 0.68
N ARG A 135 5.16 -15.56 -0.52
CA ARG A 135 5.82 -15.05 -1.75
C ARG A 135 6.11 -13.56 -1.74
N VAL A 136 5.35 -12.77 -0.95
CA VAL A 136 5.56 -11.33 -0.83
C VAL A 136 6.53 -11.02 0.29
N MET A 137 6.46 -11.73 1.42
CA MET A 137 7.40 -11.56 2.51
C MET A 137 8.80 -12.02 2.10
N GLU A 138 8.94 -13.12 1.37
CA GLU A 138 10.23 -13.54 0.79
C GLU A 138 10.76 -12.49 -0.20
N ARG A 139 9.93 -12.00 -1.12
CA ARG A 139 10.35 -10.93 -2.05
C ARG A 139 10.73 -9.65 -1.33
N ARG A 140 10.00 -9.26 -0.29
CA ARG A 140 10.25 -8.01 0.46
C ARG A 140 11.44 -8.14 1.38
N ALA A 141 11.66 -9.29 2.01
CA ALA A 141 12.86 -9.59 2.77
C ALA A 141 14.10 -9.58 1.87
N ASN A 142 14.02 -10.18 0.68
CA ASN A 142 15.12 -10.18 -0.28
C ASN A 142 15.40 -8.79 -0.87
N LEU A 143 14.36 -7.99 -1.14
CA LEU A 143 14.52 -6.60 -1.58
C LEU A 143 15.09 -5.72 -0.46
N ASN A 144 14.63 -5.90 0.79
CA ASN A 144 15.15 -5.17 1.93
C ASN A 144 16.62 -5.53 2.20
N LEU A 145 16.99 -6.82 2.21
CA LEU A 145 18.39 -7.24 2.36
C LEU A 145 19.28 -6.68 1.23
N ALA A 146 18.85 -6.78 -0.02
CA ALA A 146 19.61 -6.24 -1.15
C ALA A 146 19.75 -4.71 -1.07
N SER A 147 18.69 -4.02 -0.62
CA SER A 147 18.73 -2.56 -0.44
C SER A 147 19.61 -2.13 0.74
N VAL A 148 19.60 -2.87 1.85
CA VAL A 148 20.47 -2.62 3.02
C VAL A 148 21.93 -2.87 2.64
N GLN A 149 22.22 -3.99 1.97
CA GLN A 149 23.57 -4.30 1.48
C GLN A 149 24.07 -3.27 0.47
N TRP A 150 23.21 -2.76 -0.41
CA TRP A 150 23.58 -1.70 -1.36
C TRP A 150 23.86 -0.37 -0.65
N LEU A 151 23.07 -0.01 0.37
CA LEU A 151 23.30 1.19 1.17
C LEU A 151 24.60 1.10 1.97
N GLU A 152 24.88 -0.06 2.58
CA GLU A 152 26.12 -0.33 3.29
C GLU A 152 27.33 -0.24 2.36
N LEU A 153 27.25 -0.84 1.16
CA LEU A 153 28.29 -0.75 0.15
C LEU A 153 28.52 0.69 -0.32
N ARG A 154 27.44 1.43 -0.59
CA ARG A 154 27.52 2.85 -0.97
C ARG A 154 28.19 3.68 0.10
N ASP A 155 27.77 3.53 1.36
CA ASP A 155 28.28 4.34 2.45
C ASP A 155 29.75 4.02 2.76
N GLU A 156 30.18 2.77 2.58
CA GLU A 156 31.58 2.37 2.69
C GLU A 156 32.44 2.91 1.53
N VAL A 157 31.92 2.88 0.29
CA VAL A 157 32.58 3.48 -0.87
C VAL A 157 32.77 4.98 -0.68
N LEU A 158 31.73 5.70 -0.22
CA LEU A 158 31.81 7.14 0.03
C LEU A 158 32.80 7.48 1.14
N ARG A 159 32.77 6.74 2.26
CA ARG A 159 33.77 6.89 3.34
C ARG A 159 35.19 6.66 2.84
N THR A 160 35.39 5.68 1.95
CA THR A 160 36.71 5.41 1.36
C THR A 160 37.14 6.55 0.44
N ILE A 161 36.23 7.15 -0.33
CA ILE A 161 36.51 8.32 -1.17
C ILE A 161 36.89 9.53 -0.31
N ASP A 162 36.21 9.73 0.82
CA ASP A 162 36.52 10.82 1.76
C ASP A 162 37.93 10.64 2.36
N LEU A 163 38.28 9.41 2.78
CA LEU A 163 39.64 9.09 3.26
C LEU A 163 40.71 9.27 2.18
N LEU A 164 40.41 8.94 0.93
CA LEU A 164 41.31 9.18 -0.21
C LEU A 164 41.48 10.69 -0.45
N HIS A 165 40.42 11.47 -0.28
CA HIS A 165 40.47 12.92 -0.41
C HIS A 165 41.34 13.54 0.69
N GLU A 166 41.19 13.10 1.95
CA GLU A 166 42.05 13.53 3.06
C GLU A 166 43.53 13.22 2.78
N LYS A 167 43.85 11.99 2.33
CA LYS A 167 45.21 11.60 1.97
C LYS A 167 45.78 12.42 0.80
N TYR A 168 44.95 12.82 -0.16
CA TYR A 168 45.34 13.75 -1.22
C TYR A 168 45.66 15.15 -0.65
N GLN A 169 44.80 15.69 0.23
CA GLN A 169 45.05 16.98 0.89
C GLN A 169 46.32 16.98 1.75
N GLU A 170 46.65 15.83 2.36
CA GLU A 170 47.89 15.62 3.11
C GLU A 170 49.12 15.43 2.22
N GLY A 171 48.98 15.44 0.89
CA GLY A 171 50.06 15.22 -0.08
C GLY A 171 50.57 13.78 -0.14
N LYS A 172 49.83 12.82 0.45
CA LYS A 172 50.18 11.38 0.48
C LYS A 172 49.70 10.62 -0.76
N LEU A 173 48.90 11.26 -1.62
CA LEU A 173 48.43 10.74 -2.91
C LEU A 173 48.61 11.83 -3.97
N SER A 174 48.99 11.45 -5.18
CA SER A 174 48.92 12.36 -6.33
C SER A 174 47.48 12.53 -6.82
N LEU A 175 47.20 13.62 -7.53
CA LEU A 175 45.88 13.89 -8.11
C LEU A 175 45.42 12.76 -9.04
N LEU A 176 46.33 12.23 -9.86
CA LEU A 176 46.04 11.15 -10.81
C LEU A 176 45.68 9.85 -10.07
N GLU A 177 46.41 9.49 -9.02
CA GLU A 177 46.11 8.31 -8.19
C GLU A 177 44.78 8.45 -7.46
N TYR A 178 44.48 9.65 -6.93
CA TYR A 178 43.19 9.95 -6.31
C TYR A 178 42.03 9.79 -7.29
N GLU A 179 42.12 10.39 -8.49
CA GLU A 179 41.06 10.33 -9.49
C GLU A 179 40.84 8.91 -10.01
N MET A 180 41.91 8.15 -10.28
CA MET A 180 41.81 6.75 -10.69
C MET A 180 41.13 5.87 -9.64
N LEU A 181 41.55 5.98 -8.37
CA LEU A 181 40.98 5.18 -7.28
C LEU A 181 39.53 5.56 -6.98
N ARG A 182 39.20 6.85 -7.08
CA ARG A 182 37.83 7.36 -6.94
C ARG A 182 36.93 6.82 -8.06
N GLU A 183 37.37 6.85 -9.31
CA GLU A 183 36.59 6.30 -10.43
C GLU A 183 36.35 4.80 -10.28
N ASP A 184 37.37 4.03 -9.90
CA ASP A 184 37.25 2.58 -9.70
C ASP A 184 36.29 2.23 -8.56
N LEU A 185 36.26 3.02 -7.49
CA LEU A 185 35.32 2.87 -6.39
C LEU A 185 33.88 3.23 -6.80
N LEU A 186 33.71 4.29 -7.60
CA LEU A 186 32.39 4.68 -8.11
C LEU A 186 31.83 3.68 -9.13
N ARG A 187 32.68 3.03 -9.93
CA ARG A 187 32.27 1.95 -10.84
C ARG A 187 31.70 0.74 -10.10
N ARG A 188 32.05 0.53 -8.83
CA ARG A 188 31.48 -0.56 -8.02
C ARG A 188 30.04 -0.29 -7.56
N LEU A 189 29.54 0.93 -7.76
CA LEU A 189 28.16 1.32 -7.45
C LEU A 189 27.23 1.27 -8.69
N GLY A 190 27.75 0.91 -9.87
CA GLY A 190 27.01 0.82 -11.13
C GLY A 190 27.46 -0.36 -12.00
#